data_AF-A0A5N6KQG8-F1
#
_entry.id   AF-A0A5N6KQG8-F1
#
_cell.length_a   1.000
_cell.length_b   1.000
_cell.length_c   1.000
_cell.angle_alpha   90.00
_cell.angle_beta   90.00
_cell.angle_gamma   90.00
#
_symmetry.space_group_name_H-M   'P 1'
#
loop_
_entity.id
_entity.type
_entity.pdbx_description
1 polymer ?
#
loop_
_entity_poly.entity_id
_entity_poly.type
_entity_poly.pdbx_seq_one_letter_code
_entity_poly.pdbx_strand_id
1 'polypeptide(L)'
;MLPSIPSPEDYEVSSLHGFLPDELPLERLPDPYYRVWEDVIRSLQGLVLSRRLRGVVERMPTLSTDRIHTQPFLEVCNHLELPPVATYAGVVLWNFKPIFPNEPVDQLENLSTLLTFTGSMDESWFYLVSVAIEARAGPTIPIMLDAIRAAREGDSLRVTASLQAFAERLDELGSLLNRMYEHCDPHVFYNRIRPFLAGSKNMADAGLPRGVMFDPTGTRDHPYVQYGGGSNAQSSVIQFFDLVLGVQHSPTGQQPQASSHKSGAPPSANFIHDMRTYMPGPHRRFLQRVADVANIREYVEARRSDIALTTAYDACLAMLRELRDRHIRMVSRYIIVKSHEAQRRAAAAPTSESMSKPINLANTTTSSAETKKKLRGTGGTALIPFLKQAREETGEPAIGSWARRIMSNGPAYSVGAGLGSVTYAALGKMDEHSDGKRAIVGLAGIWSVDDSEGGICHWYILYNQQPHGADTDHCSSAPYLAFTRLLLTTSLANLEEAANLLTVHGHQSSQPRASRTLAGSAPDPADVAVTSEA
;
A
#
# COMPACT_ATOMS: atom_id res chain seq x y z
N MET A 1 -29.83 -12.88 -25.29
CA MET A 1 -29.46 -13.72 -24.13
C MET A 1 -28.56 -12.90 -23.24
N LEU A 2 -28.72 -12.95 -21.91
CA LEU A 2 -27.83 -12.24 -20.98
C LEU A 2 -26.44 -12.91 -20.97
N PRO A 3 -25.33 -12.16 -20.85
CA PRO A 3 -23.99 -12.73 -20.75
C PRO A 3 -23.87 -13.64 -19.53
N SER A 4 -23.14 -14.76 -19.63
CA SER A 4 -22.91 -15.67 -18.49
C SER A 4 -22.16 -14.96 -17.35
N ILE A 5 -22.54 -15.28 -16.11
CA ILE A 5 -21.83 -14.82 -14.91
C ILE A 5 -20.48 -15.57 -14.86
N PRO A 6 -19.33 -14.88 -14.69
CA PRO A 6 -18.02 -15.54 -14.69
C PRO A 6 -17.85 -16.46 -13.47
N SER A 7 -17.15 -17.59 -13.65
CA SER A 7 -16.60 -18.35 -12.51
C SER A 7 -15.31 -17.68 -12.05
N PRO A 8 -15.14 -17.34 -10.75
CA PRO A 8 -13.90 -16.75 -10.24
C PRO A 8 -12.64 -17.56 -10.57
N GLU A 9 -12.75 -18.88 -10.51
CA GLU A 9 -11.63 -19.83 -10.62
C GLU A 9 -10.98 -19.80 -12.02
N ASP A 10 -11.75 -19.50 -13.07
CA ASP A 10 -11.26 -19.31 -14.45
C ASP A 10 -10.27 -18.12 -14.57
N TYR A 11 -10.19 -17.28 -13.54
CA TYR A 11 -9.41 -16.06 -13.51
C TYR A 11 -8.45 -15.99 -12.32
N GLU A 12 -8.10 -17.13 -11.72
CA GLU A 12 -7.21 -17.18 -10.54
C GLU A 12 -7.75 -16.32 -9.38
N VAL A 13 -9.08 -16.36 -9.19
CA VAL A 13 -9.76 -15.73 -8.07
C VAL A 13 -10.39 -16.82 -7.21
N SER A 14 -9.92 -16.92 -5.97
CA SER A 14 -10.42 -17.84 -4.96
C SER A 14 -11.79 -17.40 -4.46
N SER A 15 -12.73 -18.33 -4.35
CA SER A 15 -14.02 -18.08 -3.69
C SER A 15 -13.89 -17.90 -2.17
N LEU A 16 -12.77 -18.34 -1.58
CA LEU A 16 -12.49 -18.22 -0.14
C LEU A 16 -11.60 -17.02 0.17
N HIS A 17 -10.49 -16.86 -0.55
CA HIS A 17 -9.46 -15.86 -0.26
C HIS A 17 -9.42 -14.69 -1.25
N GLY A 18 -10.35 -14.65 -2.22
CA GLY A 18 -10.47 -13.57 -3.18
C GLY A 18 -9.32 -13.55 -4.18
N PHE A 19 -8.60 -12.43 -4.24
CA PHE A 19 -7.48 -12.25 -5.17
C PHE A 19 -6.14 -12.76 -4.63
N LEU A 20 -6.12 -13.32 -3.42
CA LEU A 20 -4.99 -14.11 -2.94
C LEU A 20 -4.99 -15.49 -3.61
N PRO A 21 -3.80 -16.06 -3.86
CA PRO A 21 -3.70 -17.40 -4.43
C PRO A 21 -4.22 -18.46 -3.44
N ASP A 22 -4.85 -19.52 -3.97
CA ASP A 22 -5.26 -20.69 -3.17
C ASP A 22 -4.06 -21.51 -2.67
N GLU A 23 -3.01 -21.57 -3.48
CA GLU A 23 -1.72 -22.11 -3.06
C GLU A 23 -0.88 -21.02 -2.38
N LEU A 24 -0.28 -21.36 -1.25
CA LEU A 24 0.60 -20.43 -0.55
C LEU A 24 1.78 -20.02 -1.45
N PRO A 25 2.16 -18.73 -1.46
CA PRO A 25 3.32 -18.29 -2.21
C PRO A 25 4.56 -19.06 -1.75
N LEU A 26 5.41 -19.45 -2.72
CA LEU A 26 6.65 -20.17 -2.41
C LEU A 26 7.52 -19.35 -1.46
N GLU A 27 8.27 -20.01 -0.57
CA GLU A 27 9.23 -19.32 0.31
C GLU A 27 10.63 -19.19 -0.31
N ARG A 28 10.91 -20.03 -1.31
CA ARG A 28 12.20 -20.18 -1.98
C ARG A 28 11.99 -20.81 -3.35
N LEU A 29 12.81 -20.45 -4.33
CA LEU A 29 12.89 -21.23 -5.56
C LEU A 29 13.46 -22.65 -5.30
N PRO A 30 12.77 -23.69 -5.79
CA PRO A 30 13.16 -25.07 -5.50
C PRO A 30 14.44 -25.48 -6.24
N ASP A 31 14.72 -24.90 -7.42
CA ASP A 31 15.90 -25.24 -8.21
C ASP A 31 17.18 -24.58 -7.64
N PRO A 32 18.18 -25.36 -7.21
CA PRO A 32 19.46 -24.87 -6.71
C PRO A 32 20.20 -23.95 -7.68
N TYR A 33 19.91 -23.99 -8.97
CA TYR A 33 20.46 -23.10 -9.98
C TYR A 33 20.23 -21.62 -9.65
N TYR A 34 19.08 -21.28 -9.05
CA TYR A 34 18.74 -19.90 -8.65
C TYR A 34 19.18 -19.53 -7.23
N ARG A 35 19.98 -20.38 -6.58
CA ARG A 35 20.51 -20.12 -5.22
C ARG A 35 21.20 -18.77 -5.13
N VAL A 36 21.89 -18.33 -6.18
CA VAL A 36 22.55 -17.02 -6.21
C VAL A 36 21.55 -15.87 -6.06
N TRP A 37 20.34 -15.99 -6.59
CA TRP A 37 19.27 -15.01 -6.42
C TRP A 37 18.70 -15.09 -4.99
N GLU A 38 18.46 -16.31 -4.50
CA GLU A 38 17.96 -16.58 -3.15
C GLU A 38 18.89 -16.03 -2.04
N ASP A 39 20.20 -16.20 -2.20
CA ASP A 39 21.17 -15.76 -1.19
C ASP A 39 21.21 -14.22 -1.11
N VAL A 40 21.10 -13.54 -2.26
CA VAL A 40 21.09 -12.07 -2.31
C VAL A 40 19.81 -11.51 -1.73
N ILE A 41 18.63 -12.06 -2.08
CA ILE A 41 17.36 -11.57 -1.57
C ILE A 41 17.22 -11.84 -0.06
N ARG A 42 17.71 -12.98 0.45
CA ARG A 42 17.73 -13.26 1.90
C ARG A 42 18.68 -12.36 2.67
N SER A 43 19.70 -11.84 2.00
CA SER A 43 20.63 -10.87 2.56
C SER A 43 20.23 -9.41 2.25
N LEU A 44 19.07 -9.17 1.63
CA LEU A 44 18.68 -7.87 1.09
C LEU A 44 18.81 -6.76 2.12
N GLN A 45 18.27 -6.96 3.31
CA GLN A 45 18.29 -5.98 4.39
C GLN A 45 19.72 -5.56 4.76
N GLY A 46 20.61 -6.54 4.99
CA GLY A 46 22.01 -6.30 5.31
C GLY A 46 22.76 -5.62 4.15
N LEU A 47 22.44 -5.99 2.91
CA LEU A 47 23.05 -5.40 1.71
C LEU A 47 22.58 -3.96 1.44
N VAL A 48 21.33 -3.63 1.74
CA VAL A 48 20.79 -2.26 1.69
C VAL A 48 21.43 -1.40 2.77
N LEU A 49 21.44 -1.87 4.02
CA LEU A 49 22.01 -1.14 5.16
C LEU A 49 23.52 -0.88 4.98
N SER A 50 24.26 -1.85 4.46
CA SER A 50 25.69 -1.72 4.18
C SER A 50 26.03 -1.03 2.85
N ARG A 51 25.02 -0.63 2.06
CA ARG A 51 25.18 -0.04 0.71
C ARG A 51 25.96 -0.93 -0.27
N ARG A 52 25.93 -2.25 -0.07
CA ARG A 52 26.66 -3.23 -0.89
C ARG A 52 25.80 -3.88 -1.97
N LEU A 53 24.48 -3.71 -1.91
CA LEU A 53 23.54 -4.37 -2.81
C LEU A 53 23.87 -4.14 -4.29
N ARG A 54 24.12 -2.89 -4.71
CA ARG A 54 24.46 -2.59 -6.12
C ARG A 54 25.68 -3.39 -6.59
N GLY A 55 26.78 -3.31 -5.86
CA GLY A 55 28.00 -4.02 -6.23
C GLY A 55 27.82 -5.55 -6.21
N VAL A 56 26.97 -6.08 -5.34
CA VAL A 56 26.62 -7.50 -5.36
C VAL A 56 25.86 -7.85 -6.63
N VAL A 57 24.83 -7.09 -7.00
CA VAL A 57 24.03 -7.38 -8.19
C VAL A 57 24.84 -7.22 -9.49
N GLU A 58 25.69 -6.19 -9.60
CA GLU A 58 26.56 -6.00 -10.77
C GLU A 58 27.53 -7.17 -11.01
N ARG A 59 27.88 -7.92 -9.95
CA ARG A 59 28.74 -9.11 -10.03
C ARG A 59 27.96 -10.41 -10.16
N MET A 60 26.63 -10.38 -10.10
CA MET A 60 25.84 -11.60 -10.22
C MET A 60 25.96 -12.15 -11.65
N PRO A 61 26.11 -13.47 -11.82
CA PRO A 61 26.04 -14.07 -13.14
C PRO A 61 24.64 -13.85 -13.72
N THR A 62 24.58 -13.57 -15.02
CA THR A 62 23.33 -13.64 -15.77
C THR A 62 22.89 -15.10 -15.81
N LEU A 63 21.91 -15.43 -14.98
CA LEU A 63 21.33 -16.77 -14.93
C LEU A 63 20.24 -16.89 -16.00
N SER A 64 20.29 -17.99 -16.76
CA SER A 64 19.20 -18.37 -17.66
C SER A 64 17.98 -18.77 -16.84
N THR A 65 16.81 -18.40 -17.29
CA THR A 65 15.56 -18.83 -16.68
C THR A 65 15.01 -20.12 -17.28
N ASP A 66 15.69 -20.75 -18.24
CA ASP A 66 15.22 -21.97 -18.92
C ASP A 66 14.97 -23.17 -17.98
N ARG A 67 15.51 -23.12 -16.76
CA ARG A 67 15.36 -24.17 -15.73
C ARG A 67 14.26 -23.87 -14.72
N ILE A 68 13.69 -22.67 -14.77
CA ILE A 68 12.37 -22.45 -14.22
C ILE A 68 11.41 -22.66 -15.37
N HIS A 69 10.25 -23.25 -15.12
CA HIS A 69 9.13 -23.20 -16.06
C HIS A 69 8.60 -21.77 -16.33
N THR A 70 9.37 -20.71 -16.02
CA THR A 70 9.04 -19.30 -16.21
C THR A 70 10.26 -18.52 -16.67
N GLN A 71 10.02 -17.53 -17.52
CA GLN A 71 10.96 -16.90 -18.43
C GLN A 71 11.86 -15.82 -17.73
N PRO A 72 12.77 -15.08 -18.41
CA PRO A 72 13.51 -13.95 -17.84
C PRO A 72 12.57 -12.91 -17.22
N PHE A 73 13.01 -12.06 -16.29
CA PHE A 73 12.14 -11.14 -15.52
C PHE A 73 11.12 -10.38 -16.37
N LEU A 74 11.56 -9.79 -17.48
CA LEU A 74 10.67 -9.10 -18.41
C LEU A 74 9.65 -10.05 -19.04
N GLU A 75 10.06 -11.27 -19.33
CA GLU A 75 9.19 -12.31 -19.84
C GLU A 75 8.26 -12.90 -18.75
N VAL A 76 8.67 -13.01 -17.48
CA VAL A 76 7.75 -13.32 -16.35
C VAL A 76 6.71 -12.21 -16.22
N CYS A 77 7.15 -10.95 -16.24
CA CYS A 77 6.26 -9.79 -16.24
C CYS A 77 5.28 -9.84 -17.41
N ASN A 78 5.74 -10.17 -18.62
CA ASN A 78 4.88 -10.35 -19.79
C ASN A 78 3.90 -11.53 -19.61
N HIS A 79 4.35 -12.65 -19.08
CA HIS A 79 3.54 -13.84 -18.82
C HIS A 79 2.42 -13.57 -17.81
N LEU A 80 2.75 -12.85 -16.72
CA LEU A 80 1.79 -12.41 -15.69
C LEU A 80 0.97 -11.19 -16.14
N GLU A 81 1.27 -10.62 -17.31
CA GLU A 81 0.70 -9.39 -17.86
C GLU A 81 0.83 -8.18 -16.91
N LEU A 82 1.97 -8.09 -16.22
CA LEU A 82 2.34 -7.06 -15.26
C LEU A 82 3.52 -6.21 -15.75
N PRO A 83 3.59 -4.92 -15.38
CA PRO A 83 4.77 -4.11 -15.63
C PRO A 83 5.94 -4.55 -14.72
N PRO A 84 7.20 -4.38 -15.16
CA PRO A 84 8.40 -4.72 -14.38
C PRO A 84 8.72 -3.67 -13.30
N VAL A 85 7.80 -3.48 -12.35
CA VAL A 85 7.91 -2.58 -11.18
C VAL A 85 7.21 -3.19 -9.97
N ALA A 86 7.65 -2.90 -8.75
CA ALA A 86 7.00 -3.35 -7.50
C ALA A 86 5.48 -3.00 -7.46
N THR A 87 4.65 -3.93 -7.94
CA THR A 87 3.18 -3.82 -7.93
C THR A 87 2.62 -4.33 -6.62
N TYR A 88 1.35 -3.99 -6.37
CA TYR A 88 0.57 -4.53 -5.25
C TYR A 88 0.54 -6.05 -5.24
N ALA A 89 0.40 -6.70 -6.41
CA ALA A 89 0.44 -8.16 -6.51
C ALA A 89 1.77 -8.73 -5.97
N GLY A 90 2.89 -8.12 -6.35
CA GLY A 90 4.21 -8.52 -5.85
C GLY A 90 4.33 -8.34 -4.33
N VAL A 91 4.14 -7.11 -3.83
CA VAL A 91 4.46 -6.79 -2.43
C VAL A 91 3.38 -7.16 -1.41
N VAL A 92 2.18 -7.55 -1.87
CA VAL A 92 1.05 -7.96 -1.04
C VAL A 92 0.58 -9.37 -1.38
N LEU A 93 -0.04 -9.58 -2.55
CA LEU A 93 -0.74 -10.82 -2.87
C LEU A 93 0.17 -12.05 -2.86
N TRP A 94 1.45 -11.87 -3.17
CA TRP A 94 2.45 -12.94 -3.23
C TRP A 94 3.52 -12.85 -2.14
N ASN A 95 3.35 -11.98 -1.14
CA ASN A 95 4.33 -11.72 -0.09
C ASN A 95 3.80 -12.05 1.31
N PHE A 96 3.25 -13.24 1.47
CA PHE A 96 2.76 -13.68 2.78
C PHE A 96 2.88 -15.19 2.95
N LYS A 97 2.85 -15.60 4.22
CA LYS A 97 2.61 -16.98 4.64
C LYS A 97 1.93 -17.00 6.01
N PRO A 98 1.12 -18.03 6.30
CA PRO A 98 0.63 -18.25 7.64
C PRO A 98 1.77 -18.68 8.59
N ILE A 99 1.69 -18.29 9.86
CA ILE A 99 2.58 -18.77 10.92
C ILE A 99 2.17 -20.19 11.32
N PHE A 100 0.87 -20.40 11.48
CA PHE A 100 0.22 -21.67 11.74
C PHE A 100 -0.61 -22.06 10.51
N PRO A 101 -0.18 -23.08 9.73
CA PRO A 101 -0.83 -23.45 8.46
C PRO A 101 -2.31 -23.85 8.57
N ASN A 102 -2.75 -24.26 9.76
CA ASN A 102 -4.13 -24.69 10.01
C ASN A 102 -5.03 -23.54 10.48
N GLU A 103 -4.49 -22.35 10.66
CA GLU A 103 -5.23 -21.16 11.07
C GLU A 103 -5.58 -20.28 9.86
N PRO A 104 -6.71 -19.55 9.90
CA PRO A 104 -7.14 -18.71 8.80
C PRO A 104 -6.12 -17.63 8.41
N VAL A 105 -6.05 -17.33 7.11
CA VAL A 105 -5.17 -16.29 6.53
C VAL A 105 -5.76 -14.88 6.58
N ASP A 106 -6.97 -14.74 7.14
CA ASP A 106 -7.63 -13.45 7.38
C ASP A 106 -7.41 -12.91 8.81
N GLN A 107 -6.60 -13.59 9.61
CA GLN A 107 -6.15 -13.17 10.93
C GLN A 107 -4.72 -12.62 10.86
N LEU A 108 -4.54 -11.34 11.19
CA LEU A 108 -3.24 -10.67 11.09
C LEU A 108 -2.16 -11.30 11.98
N GLU A 109 -2.57 -11.78 13.14
CA GLU A 109 -1.72 -12.44 14.14
C GLU A 109 -1.08 -13.72 13.60
N ASN A 110 -1.73 -14.35 12.63
CA ASN A 110 -1.27 -15.57 12.00
C ASN A 110 -0.49 -15.32 10.70
N LEU A 111 -0.16 -14.08 10.34
CA LEU A 111 0.53 -13.78 9.08
C LEU A 111 1.98 -13.36 9.28
N SER A 112 2.82 -13.74 8.31
CA SER A 112 4.21 -13.31 8.21
C SER A 112 4.54 -12.96 6.75
N THR A 113 5.39 -11.95 6.55
CA THR A 113 5.88 -11.59 5.21
C THR A 113 7.01 -12.52 4.79
N LEU A 114 7.12 -12.76 3.48
CA LEU A 114 8.22 -13.54 2.93
C LEU A 114 9.48 -12.69 2.80
N LEU A 115 9.32 -11.47 2.29
CA LEU A 115 10.42 -10.54 2.01
C LEU A 115 10.05 -9.12 2.42
N THR A 116 11.08 -8.39 2.88
CA THR A 116 11.02 -6.98 3.26
C THR A 116 12.31 -6.28 2.84
N PHE A 117 12.23 -5.01 2.47
CA PHE A 117 13.40 -4.19 2.13
C PHE A 117 14.18 -3.77 3.37
N THR A 118 13.46 -3.43 4.44
CA THR A 118 13.99 -2.81 5.65
C THR A 118 14.13 -3.80 6.81
N GLY A 119 13.37 -4.89 6.79
CA GLY A 119 13.27 -5.83 7.91
C GLY A 119 12.48 -5.31 9.11
N SER A 120 11.85 -4.13 9.01
CA SER A 120 11.09 -3.57 10.12
C SER A 120 9.72 -4.22 10.25
N MET A 121 9.20 -4.23 11.49
CA MET A 121 7.82 -4.62 11.75
C MET A 121 6.84 -3.71 11.02
N ASP A 122 7.13 -2.41 10.92
CA ASP A 122 6.29 -1.44 10.19
C ASP A 122 6.07 -1.81 8.72
N GLU A 123 7.11 -2.32 8.06
CA GLU A 123 7.01 -2.74 6.66
C GLU A 123 6.17 -4.00 6.53
N SER A 124 6.45 -5.00 7.37
CA SER A 124 5.67 -6.23 7.40
C SER A 124 4.19 -5.93 7.69
N TRP A 125 3.91 -5.13 8.71
CA TRP A 125 2.55 -4.77 9.09
C TRP A 125 1.80 -4.02 7.98
N PHE A 126 2.49 -3.14 7.26
CA PHE A 126 1.92 -2.42 6.11
C PHE A 126 1.42 -3.37 5.01
N TYR A 127 2.20 -4.41 4.68
CA TYR A 127 1.78 -5.41 3.69
C TYR A 127 0.70 -6.34 4.27
N LEU A 128 0.89 -6.84 5.49
CA LEU A 128 0.00 -7.85 6.08
C LEU A 128 -1.41 -7.33 6.35
N VAL A 129 -1.57 -6.06 6.78
CA VAL A 129 -2.90 -5.43 6.88
C VAL A 129 -3.64 -5.47 5.54
N SER A 130 -2.91 -5.30 4.44
CA SER A 130 -3.48 -5.38 3.09
C SER A 130 -3.83 -6.84 2.71
N VAL A 131 -2.99 -7.81 3.05
CA VAL A 131 -3.27 -9.25 2.85
C VAL A 131 -4.53 -9.67 3.61
N ALA A 132 -4.66 -9.29 4.89
CA ALA A 132 -5.82 -9.63 5.69
C ALA A 132 -7.11 -9.01 5.14
N ILE A 133 -7.05 -7.79 4.59
CA ILE A 133 -8.19 -7.17 3.90
C ILE A 133 -8.58 -7.98 2.65
N GLU A 134 -7.63 -8.40 1.83
CA GLU A 134 -7.90 -9.22 0.64
C GLU A 134 -8.53 -10.56 1.02
N ALA A 135 -7.96 -11.26 2.01
CA ALA A 135 -8.49 -12.53 2.53
C ALA A 135 -9.90 -12.38 3.10
N ARG A 136 -10.12 -11.38 3.97
CA ARG A 136 -11.43 -11.13 4.59
C ARG A 136 -12.48 -10.70 3.57
N ALA A 137 -12.06 -10.07 2.47
CA ALA A 137 -12.93 -9.69 1.38
C ALA A 137 -13.24 -10.84 0.42
N GLY A 138 -12.46 -11.93 0.41
CA GLY A 138 -12.64 -13.06 -0.51
C GLY A 138 -14.08 -13.57 -0.64
N PRO A 139 -14.78 -13.86 0.47
CA PRO A 139 -16.16 -14.35 0.43
C PRO A 139 -17.18 -13.35 -0.17
N THR A 140 -16.84 -12.06 -0.27
CA THR A 140 -17.73 -11.06 -0.91
C THR A 140 -17.91 -11.30 -2.41
N ILE A 141 -16.93 -11.93 -3.06
CA ILE A 141 -16.96 -12.20 -4.49
C ILE A 141 -18.12 -13.15 -4.84
N PRO A 142 -18.19 -14.38 -4.30
CA PRO A 142 -19.32 -15.26 -4.56
C PRO A 142 -20.66 -14.69 -4.05
N ILE A 143 -20.69 -13.95 -2.92
CA ILE A 143 -21.90 -13.29 -2.41
C ILE A 143 -22.50 -12.35 -3.46
N MET A 144 -21.67 -11.50 -4.07
CA MET A 144 -22.13 -10.51 -5.04
C MET A 144 -22.39 -11.11 -6.42
N LEU A 145 -21.68 -12.18 -6.82
CA LEU A 145 -22.04 -12.93 -8.02
C LEU A 145 -23.39 -13.64 -7.87
N ASP A 146 -23.72 -14.16 -6.68
CA ASP A 146 -25.05 -14.70 -6.38
C ASP A 146 -26.12 -13.59 -6.38
N ALA A 147 -25.81 -12.41 -5.85
CA ALA A 147 -26.71 -11.25 -5.92
C ALA A 147 -27.03 -10.88 -7.39
N ILE A 148 -26.02 -10.88 -8.28
CA ILE A 148 -26.20 -10.60 -9.71
C ILE A 148 -27.11 -11.67 -10.35
N ARG A 149 -26.94 -12.93 -9.98
CA ARG A 149 -27.80 -14.04 -10.43
C ARG A 149 -29.23 -13.88 -9.93
N ALA A 150 -29.42 -13.66 -8.64
CA ALA A 150 -30.73 -13.45 -8.01
C ALA A 150 -31.46 -12.24 -8.62
N ALA A 151 -30.74 -11.17 -8.95
CA ALA A 151 -31.30 -10.02 -9.65
C ALA A 151 -31.84 -10.37 -11.06
N ARG A 152 -31.21 -11.32 -11.78
CA ARG A 152 -31.74 -11.82 -13.07
C ARG A 152 -32.97 -12.69 -12.89
N GLU A 153 -33.06 -13.40 -11.77
CA GLU A 153 -34.20 -14.26 -11.40
C GLU A 153 -35.37 -13.46 -10.81
N GLY A 154 -35.16 -12.19 -10.45
CA GLY A 154 -36.18 -11.35 -9.82
C GLY A 154 -36.34 -11.59 -8.31
N ASP A 155 -35.37 -12.25 -7.68
CA ASP A 155 -35.42 -12.59 -6.25
C ASP A 155 -34.85 -11.46 -5.39
N SER A 156 -35.72 -10.49 -5.03
CA SER A 156 -35.33 -9.36 -4.18
C SER A 156 -34.86 -9.78 -2.79
N LEU A 157 -35.37 -10.89 -2.24
CA LEU A 157 -35.01 -11.34 -0.89
C LEU A 157 -33.56 -11.80 -0.86
N ARG A 158 -33.15 -12.61 -1.84
CA ARG A 158 -31.75 -13.05 -1.98
C ARG A 158 -30.82 -11.89 -2.27
N VAL A 159 -31.19 -10.95 -3.16
CA VAL A 159 -30.38 -9.75 -3.41
C VAL A 159 -30.20 -8.93 -2.12
N THR A 160 -31.27 -8.75 -1.35
CA THR A 160 -31.22 -8.01 -0.08
C THR A 160 -30.30 -8.69 0.94
N ALA A 161 -30.43 -10.00 1.10
CA ALA A 161 -29.57 -10.77 2.02
C ALA A 161 -28.10 -10.70 1.63
N SER A 162 -27.78 -10.82 0.33
CA SER A 162 -26.41 -10.68 -0.17
C SER A 162 -25.85 -9.28 0.07
N LEU A 163 -26.65 -8.23 -0.14
CA LEU A 163 -26.23 -6.84 0.13
C LEU A 163 -26.00 -6.59 1.64
N GLN A 164 -26.83 -7.15 2.51
CA GLN A 164 -26.62 -7.05 3.96
C GLN A 164 -25.31 -7.72 4.38
N ALA A 165 -25.09 -8.96 3.94
CA ALA A 165 -23.83 -9.67 4.21
C ALA A 165 -22.62 -8.90 3.63
N PHE A 166 -22.76 -8.31 2.45
CA PHE A 166 -21.71 -7.51 1.84
C PHE A 166 -21.41 -6.23 2.64
N ALA A 167 -22.42 -5.52 3.12
CA ALA A 167 -22.26 -4.34 3.97
C ALA A 167 -21.54 -4.67 5.29
N GLU A 168 -21.88 -5.78 5.92
CA GLU A 168 -21.19 -6.28 7.13
C GLU A 168 -19.71 -6.58 6.85
N ARG A 169 -19.41 -7.25 5.71
CA ARG A 169 -18.02 -7.48 5.31
C ARG A 169 -17.26 -6.17 5.12
N LEU A 170 -17.85 -5.17 4.45
CA LEU A 170 -17.21 -3.86 4.22
C LEU A 170 -16.85 -3.13 5.53
N ASP A 171 -17.68 -3.21 6.57
CA ASP A 171 -17.35 -2.62 7.88
C ASP A 171 -16.16 -3.32 8.55
N GLU A 172 -16.10 -4.65 8.47
CA GLU A 172 -14.96 -5.43 8.97
C GLU A 172 -13.65 -5.05 8.25
N LEU A 173 -13.67 -4.86 6.93
CA LEU A 173 -12.51 -4.38 6.18
C LEU A 173 -12.05 -3.00 6.68
N GLY A 174 -13.00 -2.13 7.01
CA GLY A 174 -12.71 -0.84 7.63
C GLY A 174 -12.03 -0.99 8.99
N SER A 175 -12.38 -2.01 9.76
CA SER A 175 -11.78 -2.29 11.07
C SER A 175 -10.36 -2.82 10.92
N LEU A 176 -10.11 -3.73 9.96
CA LEU A 176 -8.77 -4.19 9.60
C LEU A 176 -7.88 -3.03 9.14
N LEU A 177 -8.40 -2.10 8.32
CA LEU A 177 -7.62 -0.95 7.87
C LEU A 177 -7.12 -0.10 9.06
N ASN A 178 -7.94 0.11 10.10
CA ASN A 178 -7.53 0.88 11.28
C ASN A 178 -6.38 0.22 12.04
N ARG A 179 -6.21 -1.10 11.94
CA ARG A 179 -5.09 -1.82 12.56
C ARG A 179 -3.73 -1.41 12.03
N MET A 180 -3.67 -0.70 10.89
CA MET A 180 -2.43 -0.08 10.40
C MET A 180 -1.75 0.79 11.47
N TYR A 181 -2.53 1.46 12.34
CA TYR A 181 -1.98 2.32 13.39
C TYR A 181 -1.30 1.55 14.54
N GLU A 182 -1.48 0.23 14.64
CA GLU A 182 -0.93 -0.59 15.73
C GLU A 182 0.59 -0.75 15.62
N HIS A 183 1.08 -1.13 14.43
CA HIS A 183 2.49 -1.50 14.24
C HIS A 183 3.13 -0.90 12.99
N CYS A 184 2.53 0.12 12.36
CA CYS A 184 3.15 0.87 11.28
C CYS A 184 3.23 2.36 11.65
N ASP A 185 4.40 2.84 12.06
CA ASP A 185 4.61 4.23 12.42
C ASP A 185 4.62 5.15 11.17
N PRO A 186 3.87 6.27 11.20
CA PRO A 186 3.85 7.22 10.08
C PRO A 186 5.22 7.76 9.65
N HIS A 187 6.14 8.00 10.58
CA HIS A 187 7.47 8.50 10.25
C HIS A 187 8.33 7.42 9.59
N VAL A 188 8.28 6.18 10.10
CA VAL A 188 8.95 5.02 9.50
C VAL A 188 8.39 4.77 8.09
N PHE A 189 7.07 4.69 7.93
CA PHE A 189 6.45 4.52 6.62
C PHE A 189 6.91 5.57 5.61
N TYR A 190 6.80 6.86 5.97
CA TYR A 190 7.09 7.94 5.02
C TYR A 190 8.56 7.98 4.58
N ASN A 191 9.50 7.77 5.51
CA ASN A 191 10.92 7.98 5.24
C ASN A 191 11.69 6.71 4.89
N ARG A 192 11.19 5.53 5.32
CA ARG A 192 11.93 4.26 5.24
C ARG A 192 11.29 3.27 4.31
N ILE A 193 9.96 3.22 4.25
CA ILE A 193 9.22 2.20 3.46
C ILE A 193 8.81 2.77 2.11
N ARG A 194 8.10 3.91 2.12
CA ARG A 194 7.54 4.57 0.93
C ARG A 194 8.56 4.78 -0.22
N PRO A 195 9.85 5.09 0.02
CA PRO A 195 10.84 5.18 -1.06
C PRO A 195 11.01 3.91 -1.89
N PHE A 196 10.90 2.72 -1.27
CA PHE A 196 11.01 1.44 -1.98
C PHE A 196 9.77 1.11 -2.82
N LEU A 197 8.62 1.73 -2.49
CA LEU A 197 7.35 1.54 -3.20
C LEU A 197 7.18 2.50 -4.38
N ALA A 198 8.10 3.45 -4.56
CA ALA A 198 8.04 4.39 -5.67
C ALA A 198 8.52 3.74 -6.97
N GLY A 199 7.78 4.00 -8.05
CA GLY A 199 8.17 3.65 -9.41
C GLY A 199 9.04 4.73 -10.06
N SER A 200 9.31 4.60 -11.35
CA SER A 200 10.19 5.49 -12.13
C SER A 200 9.46 6.63 -12.86
N LYS A 201 8.12 6.64 -12.85
CA LYS A 201 7.29 7.67 -13.51
C LYS A 201 7.28 8.96 -12.70
N ASN A 202 7.56 10.09 -13.36
CA ASN A 202 7.65 11.43 -12.74
C ASN A 202 8.74 11.56 -11.65
N MET A 203 9.86 10.87 -11.82
CA MET A 203 10.99 10.86 -10.87
C MET A 203 12.21 11.66 -11.36
N ALA A 204 12.01 12.69 -12.18
CA ALA A 204 13.10 13.53 -12.67
C ALA A 204 13.92 14.19 -11.54
N ASP A 205 13.24 14.73 -10.53
CA ASP A 205 13.86 15.34 -9.35
C ASP A 205 14.59 14.34 -8.45
N ALA A 206 14.28 13.04 -8.59
CA ALA A 206 14.90 11.92 -7.88
C ALA A 206 15.98 11.22 -8.73
N GLY A 207 16.46 11.88 -9.81
CA GLY A 207 17.54 11.36 -10.66
C GLY A 207 17.10 10.41 -11.78
N LEU A 208 15.80 10.20 -11.99
CA LEU A 208 15.25 9.35 -13.06
C LEU A 208 14.41 10.16 -14.08
N PRO A 209 15.01 11.13 -14.80
CA PRO A 209 14.27 12.02 -15.72
C PRO A 209 13.62 11.28 -16.89
N ARG A 210 14.22 10.17 -17.34
CA ARG A 210 13.69 9.31 -18.39
C ARG A 210 13.06 8.02 -17.86
N GLY A 211 13.08 7.81 -16.54
CA GLY A 211 12.73 6.53 -15.93
C GLY A 211 13.90 5.56 -15.92
N VAL A 212 13.62 4.26 -16.09
CA VAL A 212 14.60 3.16 -16.04
C VAL A 212 14.78 2.52 -17.42
N MET A 213 15.94 1.94 -17.68
CA MET A 213 16.20 1.15 -18.89
C MET A 213 16.43 -0.30 -18.47
N PHE A 214 15.70 -1.22 -19.08
CA PHE A 214 15.96 -2.65 -18.92
C PHE A 214 16.85 -3.12 -20.06
N ASP A 215 18.08 -3.47 -19.73
CA ASP A 215 19.11 -3.86 -20.70
C ASP A 215 19.51 -5.33 -20.50
N PRO A 216 18.75 -6.29 -21.07
CA PRO A 216 19.05 -7.71 -20.95
C PRO A 216 20.33 -8.12 -21.69
N THR A 217 20.81 -7.32 -22.64
CA THR A 217 21.95 -7.64 -23.51
C THR A 217 23.24 -6.91 -23.12
N GLY A 218 23.17 -5.92 -22.24
CA GLY A 218 24.31 -5.07 -21.85
C GLY A 218 24.74 -4.06 -22.93
N THR A 219 23.96 -3.94 -24.00
CA THR A 219 24.27 -3.09 -25.17
C THR A 219 23.87 -1.63 -24.98
N ARG A 220 23.03 -1.34 -23.97
CA ARG A 220 22.44 -0.02 -23.69
C ARG A 220 21.60 0.58 -24.81
N ASP A 221 21.14 -0.24 -25.76
CA ASP A 221 20.34 0.20 -26.91
C ASP A 221 18.82 0.10 -26.66
N HIS A 222 18.41 -0.16 -25.43
CA HIS A 222 17.00 -0.33 -25.06
C HIS A 222 16.33 1.01 -24.67
N PRO A 223 15.04 1.19 -24.98
CA PRO A 223 14.34 2.42 -24.62
C PRO A 223 14.18 2.55 -23.10
N TYR A 224 14.19 3.79 -22.63
CA TYR A 224 13.81 4.11 -21.26
C TYR A 224 12.30 4.00 -21.07
N VAL A 225 11.87 3.50 -19.92
CA VAL A 225 10.47 3.27 -19.55
C VAL A 225 10.14 3.88 -18.18
N GLN A 226 8.89 4.31 -18.03
CA GLN A 226 8.39 4.97 -16.83
C GLN A 226 7.16 4.23 -16.29
N TYR A 227 7.27 3.69 -15.08
CA TYR A 227 6.18 2.98 -14.40
C TYR A 227 5.78 3.68 -13.10
N GLY A 228 4.48 3.65 -12.79
CA GLY A 228 3.97 4.04 -11.47
C GLY A 228 4.43 3.05 -10.41
N GLY A 229 4.62 3.53 -9.18
CA GLY A 229 4.92 2.65 -8.05
C GLY A 229 3.71 1.88 -7.55
N GLY A 230 3.91 1.08 -6.51
CA GLY A 230 2.84 0.34 -5.83
C GLY A 230 1.78 1.28 -5.26
N SER A 231 0.51 0.93 -5.41
CA SER A 231 -0.62 1.69 -4.89
C SER A 231 -1.79 0.75 -4.58
N ASN A 232 -2.56 1.04 -3.52
CA ASN A 232 -3.78 0.30 -3.20
C ASN A 232 -4.82 0.37 -4.34
N ALA A 233 -4.73 1.33 -5.27
CA ALA A 233 -5.58 1.36 -6.46
C ALA A 233 -5.33 0.18 -7.43
N GLN A 234 -4.24 -0.58 -7.23
CA GLN A 234 -3.90 -1.81 -7.93
C GLN A 234 -4.53 -3.05 -7.27
N SER A 235 -5.20 -2.90 -6.13
CA SER A 235 -6.02 -3.97 -5.53
C SER A 235 -7.27 -4.21 -6.38
N SER A 236 -7.44 -5.45 -6.83
CA SER A 236 -8.59 -5.85 -7.64
C SER A 236 -9.89 -5.85 -6.82
N VAL A 237 -9.82 -6.17 -5.52
CA VAL A 237 -11.01 -6.25 -4.66
C VAL A 237 -11.67 -4.89 -4.44
N ILE A 238 -10.87 -3.83 -4.32
CA ILE A 238 -11.40 -2.46 -4.18
C ILE A 238 -12.18 -2.08 -5.45
N GLN A 239 -11.67 -2.40 -6.64
CA GLN A 239 -12.38 -2.12 -7.89
C GLN A 239 -13.58 -3.05 -8.11
N PHE A 240 -13.53 -4.29 -7.61
CA PHE A 240 -14.67 -5.20 -7.64
C PHE A 240 -15.87 -4.60 -6.90
N PHE A 241 -15.66 -4.00 -5.72
CA PHE A 241 -16.73 -3.34 -4.95
C PHE A 241 -17.41 -2.22 -5.73
N ASP A 242 -16.63 -1.39 -6.42
CA ASP A 242 -17.17 -0.32 -7.26
C ASP A 242 -18.03 -0.88 -8.38
N LEU A 243 -17.54 -1.92 -9.06
CA LEU A 243 -18.23 -2.53 -10.19
C LEU A 243 -19.57 -3.16 -9.78
N VAL A 244 -19.62 -3.95 -8.72
CA VAL A 244 -20.85 -4.64 -8.31
C VAL A 244 -21.89 -3.67 -7.74
N LEU A 245 -21.46 -2.54 -7.17
CA LEU A 245 -22.36 -1.48 -6.70
C LEU A 245 -22.71 -0.46 -7.78
N GLY A 246 -22.13 -0.54 -8.99
CA GLY A 246 -22.39 0.42 -10.07
C GLY A 246 -21.83 1.83 -9.79
N VAL A 247 -20.72 1.92 -9.05
CA VAL A 247 -19.95 3.15 -8.83
C VAL A 247 -19.07 3.40 -10.07
N GLN A 248 -19.13 4.62 -10.60
CA GLN A 248 -18.36 5.03 -11.77
C GLN A 248 -17.34 6.09 -11.39
N HIS A 249 -16.12 5.92 -11.87
CA HIS A 249 -15.02 6.84 -11.60
C HIS A 249 -14.74 7.69 -12.84
N SER A 250 -14.68 9.00 -12.66
CA SER A 250 -14.29 9.94 -13.72
C SER A 250 -12.80 10.28 -13.63
N PRO A 251 -12.18 10.76 -14.72
CA PRO A 251 -10.83 11.32 -14.67
C PRO A 251 -10.72 12.42 -13.62
N THR A 252 -9.59 12.47 -12.90
CA THR A 252 -9.44 13.36 -11.73
C THR A 252 -9.61 14.83 -12.10
N GLY A 253 -10.51 15.52 -11.40
CA GLY A 253 -10.82 16.94 -11.64
C GLY A 253 -11.88 17.18 -12.71
N GLN A 254 -12.47 16.13 -13.28
CA GLN A 254 -13.67 16.20 -14.12
C GLN A 254 -14.88 15.70 -13.33
N GLN A 255 -16.01 16.39 -13.44
CA GLN A 255 -17.28 15.87 -12.92
C GLN A 255 -17.85 14.82 -13.86
N PRO A 256 -18.59 13.82 -13.34
CA PRO A 256 -19.31 12.87 -14.17
C PRO A 256 -20.33 13.63 -15.03
N GLN A 257 -20.09 13.69 -16.34
CA GLN A 257 -21.04 14.27 -17.25
C GLN A 257 -22.25 13.34 -17.39
N ALA A 258 -23.41 13.81 -16.96
CA ALA A 258 -24.68 13.27 -17.39
C ALA A 258 -24.77 13.41 -18.92
N SER A 259 -24.66 12.30 -19.64
CA SER A 259 -24.93 12.15 -21.08
C SER A 259 -24.27 13.18 -22.01
N SER A 260 -23.07 12.86 -22.50
CA SER A 260 -22.58 13.41 -23.77
C SER A 260 -22.00 12.30 -24.67
N HIS A 261 -22.90 11.57 -25.34
CA HIS A 261 -22.58 11.00 -26.64
C HIS A 261 -22.30 12.17 -27.60
N LYS A 262 -21.03 12.59 -27.70
CA LYS A 262 -20.38 13.27 -28.83
C LYS A 262 -19.07 13.93 -28.38
N SER A 263 -17.99 13.17 -28.37
CA SER A 263 -16.70 13.66 -28.88
C SER A 263 -15.80 12.45 -29.12
N GLY A 264 -15.26 12.34 -30.35
CA GLY A 264 -14.29 11.31 -30.72
C GLY A 264 -12.89 11.57 -30.16
N ALA A 265 -12.80 12.17 -28.96
CA ALA A 265 -11.54 12.32 -28.25
C ALA A 265 -11.27 11.04 -27.45
N PRO A 266 -10.04 10.52 -27.41
CA PRO A 266 -9.71 9.40 -26.54
C PRO A 266 -10.10 9.78 -25.10
N PRO A 267 -10.76 8.88 -24.34
CA PRO A 267 -11.14 9.17 -22.97
C PRO A 267 -9.89 9.59 -22.19
N SER A 268 -9.93 10.76 -21.54
CA SER A 268 -8.79 11.23 -20.76
C SER A 268 -8.43 10.19 -19.70
N ALA A 269 -7.14 9.89 -19.54
CA ALA A 269 -6.63 8.82 -18.69
C ALA A 269 -7.26 8.84 -17.29
N ASN A 270 -8.07 7.81 -16.98
CA ASN A 270 -8.62 7.60 -15.65
C ASN A 270 -7.65 6.75 -14.86
N PHE A 271 -7.08 7.31 -13.79
CA PHE A 271 -6.09 6.63 -12.97
C PHE A 271 -6.55 5.26 -12.46
N ILE A 272 -7.82 5.10 -12.05
CA ILE A 272 -8.31 3.81 -11.54
C ILE A 272 -8.30 2.75 -12.66
N HIS A 273 -8.63 3.14 -13.90
CA HIS A 273 -8.59 2.25 -15.05
C HIS A 273 -7.14 1.96 -15.47
N ASP A 274 -6.25 2.96 -15.42
CA ASP A 274 -4.83 2.76 -15.68
C ASP A 274 -4.22 1.74 -14.70
N MET A 275 -4.62 1.77 -13.42
CA MET A 275 -4.13 0.82 -12.41
C MET A 275 -4.54 -0.64 -12.68
N ARG A 276 -5.54 -0.89 -13.53
CA ARG A 276 -5.83 -2.26 -13.97
C ARG A 276 -4.68 -2.87 -14.77
N THR A 277 -3.86 -2.05 -15.44
CA THR A 277 -2.64 -2.52 -16.13
C THR A 277 -1.55 -2.99 -15.16
N TYR A 278 -1.70 -2.72 -13.86
CA TYR A 278 -0.81 -3.16 -12.78
C TYR A 278 -1.40 -4.32 -11.95
N MET A 279 -2.57 -4.82 -12.34
CA MET A 279 -3.18 -6.05 -11.80
C MET A 279 -2.79 -7.26 -12.66
N PRO A 280 -2.68 -8.47 -12.09
CA PRO A 280 -2.47 -9.69 -12.86
C PRO A 280 -3.49 -9.83 -13.99
N GLY A 281 -3.04 -10.34 -15.14
CA GLY A 281 -3.88 -10.50 -16.34
C GLY A 281 -5.23 -11.18 -16.09
N PRO A 282 -5.26 -12.34 -15.42
CA PRO A 282 -6.50 -13.03 -15.03
C PRO A 282 -7.45 -12.14 -14.22
N HIS A 283 -6.94 -11.45 -13.19
CA HIS A 283 -7.75 -10.57 -12.33
C HIS A 283 -8.36 -9.40 -13.11
N ARG A 284 -7.58 -8.80 -14.02
CA ARG A 284 -8.07 -7.73 -14.91
C ARG A 284 -9.22 -8.22 -15.79
N ARG A 285 -9.09 -9.41 -16.36
CA ARG A 285 -10.16 -10.03 -17.17
C ARG A 285 -11.39 -10.34 -16.32
N PHE A 286 -11.22 -10.85 -15.09
CA PHE A 286 -12.33 -11.06 -14.16
C PHE A 286 -13.13 -9.78 -13.92
N LEU A 287 -12.45 -8.68 -13.58
CA LEU A 287 -13.10 -7.37 -13.37
C LEU A 287 -13.84 -6.90 -14.62
N GLN A 288 -13.30 -7.13 -15.82
CA GLN A 288 -14.00 -6.80 -17.07
C GLN A 288 -15.29 -7.63 -17.20
N ARG A 289 -15.25 -8.93 -16.91
CA ARG A 289 -16.44 -9.79 -16.97
C ARG A 289 -17.48 -9.40 -15.93
N VAL A 290 -17.06 -9.04 -14.72
CA VAL A 290 -17.96 -8.52 -13.68
C VAL A 290 -18.63 -7.23 -14.14
N ALA A 291 -17.88 -6.31 -14.75
CA ALA A 291 -18.43 -5.06 -15.31
C ALA A 291 -19.50 -5.32 -16.38
N ASP A 292 -19.33 -6.36 -17.21
CA ASP A 292 -20.28 -6.71 -18.27
C ASP A 292 -21.60 -7.30 -17.72
N VAL A 293 -21.60 -7.86 -16.50
CA VAL A 293 -22.75 -8.60 -15.94
C VAL A 293 -23.41 -7.90 -14.75
N ALA A 294 -22.73 -6.94 -14.12
CA ALA A 294 -23.23 -6.21 -12.97
C ALA A 294 -24.55 -5.49 -13.30
N ASN A 295 -25.55 -5.68 -12.46
CA ASN A 295 -26.93 -5.22 -12.67
C ASN A 295 -27.64 -4.81 -11.36
N ILE A 296 -26.92 -4.78 -10.23
CA ILE A 296 -27.50 -4.57 -8.91
C ILE A 296 -28.12 -3.18 -8.81
N ARG A 297 -27.40 -2.15 -9.25
CA ARG A 297 -27.89 -0.77 -9.21
C ARG A 297 -29.18 -0.63 -10.00
N GLU A 298 -29.20 -1.07 -11.25
CA GLU A 298 -30.38 -1.01 -12.13
C GLU A 298 -31.55 -1.81 -11.53
N TYR A 299 -31.26 -2.97 -10.93
CA TYR A 299 -32.25 -3.82 -10.28
C TYR A 299 -32.93 -3.13 -9.09
N VAL A 300 -32.15 -2.46 -8.24
CA VAL A 300 -32.63 -1.69 -7.08
C VAL A 300 -33.35 -0.41 -7.53
N GLU A 301 -32.82 0.31 -8.53
CA GLU A 301 -33.43 1.51 -9.10
C GLU A 301 -34.82 1.24 -9.70
N ALA A 302 -35.05 0.05 -10.26
CA ALA A 302 -36.35 -0.37 -10.76
C ALA A 302 -37.36 -0.73 -9.63
N ARG A 303 -36.90 -0.90 -8.39
CA ARG A 303 -37.68 -1.41 -7.24
C ARG A 303 -37.61 -0.48 -6.04
N ARG A 304 -37.66 0.84 -6.26
CA ARG A 304 -37.55 1.85 -5.18
C ARG A 304 -38.59 1.73 -4.06
N SER A 305 -39.70 1.04 -4.31
CA SER A 305 -40.71 0.76 -3.28
C SER A 305 -40.31 -0.34 -2.31
N ASP A 306 -39.33 -1.17 -2.66
CA ASP A 306 -38.76 -2.20 -1.77
C ASP A 306 -37.73 -1.56 -0.83
N ILE A 307 -38.24 -1.10 0.32
CA ILE A 307 -37.44 -0.34 1.29
C ILE A 307 -36.28 -1.17 1.83
N ALA A 308 -36.47 -2.47 2.06
CA ALA A 308 -35.41 -3.34 2.57
C ALA A 308 -34.26 -3.45 1.58
N LEU A 309 -34.59 -3.70 0.30
CA LEU A 309 -33.62 -3.75 -0.79
C LEU A 309 -32.86 -2.44 -0.97
N THR A 310 -33.57 -1.30 -1.02
CA THR A 310 -32.92 0.01 -1.17
C THR A 310 -32.04 0.37 0.02
N THR A 311 -32.47 0.01 1.23
CA THR A 311 -31.70 0.28 2.45
C THR A 311 -30.42 -0.55 2.49
N ALA A 312 -30.49 -1.83 2.11
CA ALA A 312 -29.31 -2.70 2.06
C ALA A 312 -28.28 -2.21 1.02
N TYR A 313 -28.75 -1.77 -0.15
CA TYR A 313 -27.87 -1.19 -1.17
C TYR A 313 -27.22 0.13 -0.70
N ASP A 314 -28.01 1.05 -0.15
CA ASP A 314 -27.48 2.33 0.37
C ASP A 314 -26.52 2.10 1.56
N ALA A 315 -26.73 1.05 2.37
CA ALA A 315 -25.81 0.65 3.42
C ALA A 315 -24.45 0.19 2.87
N CYS A 316 -24.43 -0.57 1.77
CA CYS A 316 -23.18 -0.96 1.10
C CYS A 316 -22.37 0.27 0.65
N LEU A 317 -23.04 1.23 0.01
CA LEU A 317 -22.40 2.49 -0.42
C LEU A 317 -21.86 3.28 0.77
N ALA A 318 -22.63 3.35 1.87
CA ALA A 318 -22.21 4.03 3.09
C ALA A 318 -20.96 3.37 3.72
N MET A 319 -20.91 2.04 3.81
CA MET A 319 -19.75 1.31 4.35
C MET A 319 -18.52 1.45 3.46
N LEU A 320 -18.67 1.36 2.14
CA LEU A 320 -17.57 1.59 1.19
C LEU A 320 -17.05 3.04 1.27
N ARG A 321 -17.95 4.02 1.43
CA ARG A 321 -17.59 5.42 1.62
C ARG A 321 -16.84 5.65 2.94
N GLU A 322 -17.27 5.00 4.03
CA GLU A 322 -16.58 5.08 5.33
C GLU A 322 -15.17 4.46 5.25
N LEU A 323 -15.01 3.33 4.55
CA LEU A 323 -13.68 2.75 4.27
C LEU A 323 -12.77 3.77 3.56
N ARG A 324 -13.30 4.50 2.57
CA ARG A 324 -12.58 5.57 1.87
C ARG A 324 -12.26 6.76 2.77
N ASP A 325 -13.18 7.17 3.65
CA ASP A 325 -12.93 8.22 4.64
C ASP A 325 -11.83 7.83 5.62
N ARG A 326 -11.82 6.60 6.13
CA ARG A 326 -10.74 6.05 6.97
C ARG A 326 -9.40 6.09 6.22
N HIS A 327 -9.38 5.67 4.95
CA HIS A 327 -8.17 5.74 4.12
C HIS A 327 -7.68 7.18 3.89
N ILE A 328 -8.57 8.15 3.64
CA ILE A 328 -8.20 9.57 3.50
C ILE A 328 -7.57 10.10 4.80
N ARG A 329 -8.13 9.76 5.97
CA ARG A 329 -7.56 10.15 7.28
C ARG A 329 -6.16 9.55 7.46
N MET A 330 -5.99 8.29 7.08
CA MET A 330 -4.69 7.62 7.13
C MET A 330 -3.68 8.29 6.20
N VAL A 331 -4.03 8.53 4.94
CA VAL A 331 -3.16 9.22 3.98
C VAL A 331 -2.76 10.61 4.46
N SER A 332 -3.67 11.34 5.10
CA SER A 332 -3.36 12.62 5.73
C SER A 332 -2.25 12.48 6.78
N ARG A 333 -2.37 11.52 7.69
CA ARG A 333 -1.40 11.27 8.77
C ARG A 333 -0.06 10.73 8.26
N TYR A 334 -0.08 9.77 7.35
CA TYR A 334 1.11 9.05 6.89
C TYR A 334 1.87 9.78 5.79
N ILE A 335 1.23 10.66 5.02
CA ILE A 335 1.87 11.34 3.88
C ILE A 335 1.85 12.85 4.02
N ILE A 336 0.69 13.47 4.26
CA ILE A 336 0.57 14.93 4.20
C ILE A 336 1.27 15.58 5.37
N VAL A 337 0.93 15.16 6.59
CA VAL A 337 1.54 15.66 7.83
C VAL A 337 3.05 15.43 7.78
N LYS A 338 3.49 14.23 7.37
CA LYS A 338 4.93 13.90 7.26
C LYS A 338 5.67 14.70 6.20
N SER A 339 5.05 14.99 5.06
CA SER A 339 5.65 15.89 4.07
C SER A 339 5.83 17.31 4.63
N HIS A 340 4.84 17.85 5.34
CA HIS A 340 4.95 19.18 5.96
C HIS A 340 6.01 19.22 7.07
N GLU A 341 6.08 18.19 7.91
CA GLU A 341 7.16 18.04 8.90
C GLU A 341 8.54 18.04 8.23
N ALA A 342 8.72 17.27 7.14
CA ALA A 342 9.97 17.22 6.40
C ALA A 342 10.34 18.58 5.78
N GLN A 343 9.37 19.31 5.22
CA GLN A 343 9.57 20.65 4.67
C GLN A 343 10.01 21.65 5.76
N ARG A 344 9.35 21.63 6.93
CA ARG A 344 9.72 22.49 8.06
C ARG A 344 11.13 22.18 8.58
N ARG A 345 11.49 20.90 8.69
CA ARG A 345 12.86 20.48 9.05
C ARG A 345 13.90 20.96 8.04
N ALA A 346 13.61 20.83 6.74
CA ALA A 346 14.50 21.30 5.69
C ALA A 346 14.68 22.83 5.68
N ALA A 347 13.62 23.59 6.00
CA ALA A 347 13.68 25.05 6.10
C ALA A 347 14.43 25.54 7.35
N ALA A 348 14.45 24.75 8.43
CA ALA A 348 15.14 25.08 9.68
C ALA A 348 16.62 24.64 9.72
N ALA A 349 17.09 23.86 8.75
CA ALA A 349 18.46 23.39 8.71
C ALA A 349 19.43 24.53 8.30
N PRO A 350 20.55 24.74 9.02
CA PRO A 350 21.53 25.75 8.64
C PRO A 350 22.13 25.42 7.26
N THR A 351 22.29 26.44 6.42
CA THR A 351 22.91 26.33 5.10
C THR A 351 24.39 25.98 5.23
N SER A 352 24.72 24.69 5.37
CA SER A 352 26.08 24.21 5.11
C SER A 352 26.17 23.76 3.65
N GLU A 353 27.11 24.35 2.91
CA GLU A 353 27.25 24.24 1.46
C GLU A 353 27.78 22.88 0.94
N SER A 354 27.65 21.77 1.68
CA SER A 354 28.31 20.52 1.28
C SER A 354 27.57 19.21 1.58
N MET A 355 26.27 19.22 1.90
CA MET A 355 25.50 17.98 2.06
C MET A 355 24.36 17.90 1.04
N SER A 356 24.31 16.80 0.28
CA SER A 356 23.24 16.48 -0.68
C SER A 356 21.88 16.65 -0.01
N LYS A 357 21.04 17.57 -0.51
CA LYS A 357 19.69 17.82 0.03
C LYS A 357 18.89 16.51 -0.01
N PRO A 358 18.26 16.07 1.09
CA PRO A 358 17.39 14.91 1.07
C PRO A 358 16.20 15.19 0.13
N ILE A 359 16.07 14.41 -0.92
CA ILE A 359 15.03 14.57 -1.94
C ILE A 359 13.71 14.07 -1.35
N ASN A 360 12.68 14.92 -1.41
CA ASN A 360 11.37 14.60 -0.90
C ASN A 360 10.51 14.00 -2.01
N LEU A 361 10.42 12.66 -2.03
CA LEU A 361 9.70 11.86 -3.02
C LEU A 361 8.18 12.11 -3.05
N ALA A 362 7.60 12.88 -2.11
CA ALA A 362 6.21 13.32 -2.16
C ALA A 362 5.99 14.60 -2.99
N ASN A 363 7.05 15.34 -3.31
CA ASN A 363 7.00 16.70 -3.87
C ASN A 363 7.70 16.84 -5.23
N THR A 364 7.94 15.76 -5.97
CA THR A 364 8.57 15.85 -7.31
C THR A 364 7.66 16.63 -8.26
N THR A 365 8.16 17.73 -8.81
CA THR A 365 7.42 18.62 -9.72
C THR A 365 8.15 18.85 -11.03
N THR A 366 7.37 18.83 -12.09
CA THR A 366 7.64 19.55 -13.35
C THR A 366 8.17 20.95 -13.08
N SER A 367 9.31 21.24 -13.68
CA SER A 367 10.00 22.52 -13.74
C SER A 367 9.10 23.65 -14.29
N SER A 368 8.67 24.56 -13.42
CA SER A 368 8.43 25.99 -13.71
C SER A 368 7.85 26.66 -12.46
N ALA A 369 8.43 27.80 -12.08
CA ALA A 369 8.34 28.44 -10.76
C ALA A 369 6.98 29.05 -10.34
N GLU A 370 5.84 28.67 -10.93
CA GLU A 370 4.55 29.35 -10.68
C GLU A 370 3.34 28.45 -10.34
N THR A 371 3.48 27.13 -10.29
CA THR A 371 2.36 26.25 -9.91
C THR A 371 2.58 25.64 -8.53
N LYS A 372 1.66 25.89 -7.57
CA LYS A 372 1.66 25.29 -6.22
C LYS A 372 2.02 23.80 -6.29
N LYS A 373 3.12 23.38 -5.63
CA LYS A 373 3.55 21.97 -5.58
C LYS A 373 2.43 21.08 -5.03
N LYS A 374 1.90 20.18 -5.86
CA LYS A 374 0.84 19.23 -5.46
C LYS A 374 1.49 17.95 -4.94
N LEU A 375 1.09 17.49 -3.74
CA LEU A 375 1.54 16.22 -3.17
C LEU A 375 1.11 15.04 -4.03
N ARG A 376 2.04 14.13 -4.32
CA ARG A 376 1.81 12.95 -5.18
C ARG A 376 1.88 11.63 -4.40
N GLY A 377 0.98 10.70 -4.74
CA GLY A 377 1.08 9.31 -4.31
C GLY A 377 2.19 8.55 -5.04
N THR A 378 2.57 7.37 -4.55
CA THR A 378 3.55 6.46 -5.19
C THR A 378 3.09 6.00 -6.59
N GLY A 379 1.78 5.86 -6.81
CA GLY A 379 1.18 5.63 -8.13
C GLY A 379 1.19 6.86 -9.05
N GLY A 380 1.57 8.03 -8.55
CA GLY A 380 1.73 9.23 -9.37
C GLY A 380 0.46 10.05 -9.62
N THR A 381 -0.52 10.05 -8.72
CA THR A 381 -1.68 10.97 -8.75
C THR A 381 -1.54 12.12 -7.78
N ALA A 382 -2.28 13.22 -8.04
CA ALA A 382 -2.52 14.24 -7.04
C ALA A 382 -3.39 13.63 -5.93
N LEU A 383 -2.76 13.37 -4.78
CA LEU A 383 -3.25 12.39 -3.81
C LEU A 383 -4.62 12.75 -3.22
N ILE A 384 -4.79 13.99 -2.75
CA ILE A 384 -6.03 14.41 -2.09
C ILE A 384 -7.20 14.62 -3.06
N PRO A 385 -7.06 15.35 -4.19
CA PRO A 385 -8.16 15.51 -5.13
C PRO A 385 -8.71 14.17 -5.63
N PHE A 386 -7.83 13.23 -5.96
CA PHE A 386 -8.23 11.89 -6.41
C PHE A 386 -9.02 11.13 -5.34
N LEU A 387 -8.50 11.04 -4.12
CA LEU A 387 -9.17 10.29 -3.05
C LEU A 387 -10.51 10.91 -2.64
N LYS A 388 -10.59 12.25 -2.59
CA LYS A 388 -11.85 12.94 -2.30
C LYS A 388 -12.89 12.70 -3.38
N GLN A 389 -12.50 12.81 -4.65
CA GLN A 389 -13.37 12.54 -5.78
C GLN A 389 -13.87 11.09 -5.76
N ALA A 390 -12.97 10.11 -5.59
CA ALA A 390 -13.36 8.70 -5.53
C ALA A 390 -14.35 8.41 -4.38
N ARG A 391 -14.19 9.05 -3.22
CA ARG A 391 -15.15 8.97 -2.11
C ARG A 391 -16.50 9.60 -2.45
N GLU A 392 -16.50 10.76 -3.09
CA GLU A 392 -17.73 11.46 -3.50
C GLU A 392 -18.51 10.65 -4.54
N GLU A 393 -17.81 10.10 -5.54
CA GLU A 393 -18.35 9.20 -6.56
C GLU A 393 -18.99 7.93 -5.96
N THR A 394 -18.51 7.42 -4.81
CA THR A 394 -19.16 6.31 -4.09
C THR A 394 -20.59 6.63 -3.65
N GLY A 395 -20.87 7.90 -3.33
CA GLY A 395 -22.18 8.32 -2.83
C GLY A 395 -23.19 8.63 -3.93
N GLU A 396 -22.74 8.77 -5.19
CA GLU A 396 -23.61 9.18 -6.30
C GLU A 396 -24.71 8.17 -6.66
N PRO A 397 -24.45 6.84 -6.62
CA PRO A 397 -25.47 5.84 -6.96
C PRO A 397 -26.59 5.70 -5.91
N ALA A 398 -26.50 6.37 -4.76
CA ALA A 398 -27.44 6.24 -3.66
C ALA A 398 -28.90 6.47 -4.09
N ILE A 399 -29.79 5.55 -3.67
CA ILE A 399 -31.19 5.52 -4.10
C ILE A 399 -32.03 6.46 -3.23
N GLY A 400 -31.86 6.38 -1.91
CA GLY A 400 -32.57 7.21 -0.96
C GLY A 400 -32.10 8.67 -1.03
N SER A 401 -33.05 9.62 -1.08
CA SER A 401 -32.73 11.05 -1.06
C SER A 401 -32.03 11.47 0.24
N TRP A 402 -32.42 10.88 1.37
CA TRP A 402 -31.74 11.05 2.66
C TRP A 402 -30.34 10.44 2.64
N ALA A 403 -30.20 9.19 2.17
CA ALA A 403 -28.92 8.51 2.07
C ALA A 403 -27.94 9.30 1.18
N ARG A 404 -28.39 9.75 0.01
CA ARG A 404 -27.62 10.61 -0.89
C ARG A 404 -27.17 11.90 -0.22
N ARG A 405 -28.04 12.56 0.56
CA ARG A 405 -27.72 13.79 1.30
C ARG A 405 -26.68 13.56 2.40
N ILE A 406 -26.81 12.47 3.15
CA ILE A 406 -25.84 12.09 4.18
C ILE A 406 -24.47 11.79 3.54
N MET A 407 -24.46 11.09 2.42
CA MET A 407 -23.23 10.75 1.70
C MET A 407 -22.58 11.95 0.99
N SER A 408 -23.37 12.89 0.46
CA SER A 408 -22.86 14.05 -0.26
C SER A 408 -22.31 15.15 0.66
N ASN A 409 -22.97 15.42 1.80
CA ASN A 409 -22.66 16.59 2.64
C ASN A 409 -22.28 16.29 4.09
N GLY A 410 -22.21 15.02 4.51
CA GLY A 410 -22.09 14.68 5.94
C GLY A 410 -23.29 15.17 6.76
N PRO A 411 -23.43 14.75 8.03
CA PRO A 411 -24.56 15.18 8.85
C PRO A 411 -24.46 16.67 9.17
N ALA A 412 -25.17 17.51 8.41
CA ALA A 412 -25.51 18.86 8.84
C ALA A 412 -26.50 18.74 10.01
N TYR A 413 -26.02 18.89 11.24
CA TYR A 413 -26.89 19.14 12.38
C TYR A 413 -27.58 20.49 12.17
N SER A 414 -28.82 20.46 11.68
CA SER A 414 -29.72 21.60 11.74
C SER A 414 -30.25 21.71 13.16
N VAL A 415 -29.63 22.55 13.98
CA VAL A 415 -30.25 23.05 15.21
C VAL A 415 -31.15 24.23 14.79
N GLY A 416 -32.47 24.12 14.99
CA GLY A 416 -33.40 25.26 14.83
C GLY A 416 -33.04 26.39 15.79
N ALA A 417 -33.45 27.65 15.63
CA ALA A 417 -34.46 28.28 14.79
C ALA A 417 -34.15 29.78 14.69
N GLY A 418 -34.69 30.47 13.68
CA GLY A 418 -34.90 31.92 13.70
C GLY A 418 -33.77 32.80 13.14
N LEU A 419 -34.08 33.49 12.04
CA LEU A 419 -33.37 34.62 11.41
C LEU A 419 -31.95 34.37 10.84
N GLY A 420 -31.87 34.42 9.50
CA GLY A 420 -30.63 34.69 8.75
C GLY A 420 -29.79 33.46 8.41
N SER A 421 -30.15 32.77 7.31
CA SER A 421 -29.39 31.62 6.80
C SER A 421 -28.03 32.07 6.26
N VAL A 422 -26.95 31.70 6.95
CA VAL A 422 -25.61 31.57 6.37
C VAL A 422 -25.13 30.15 6.65
N THR A 423 -24.94 29.38 5.58
CA THR A 423 -24.50 27.99 5.62
C THR A 423 -22.97 27.97 5.73
N TYR A 424 -22.44 27.63 6.91
CA TYR A 424 -21.02 27.30 7.05
C TYR A 424 -20.87 25.78 7.19
N ALA A 425 -20.21 25.17 6.20
CA ALA A 425 -19.75 23.79 6.27
C ALA A 425 -18.65 23.68 7.32
N ALA A 426 -18.91 22.99 8.43
CA ALA A 426 -17.90 22.66 9.42
C ALA A 426 -17.12 21.40 8.99
N LEU A 427 -16.24 21.53 8.00
CA LEU A 427 -14.92 20.92 8.17
C LEU A 427 -14.19 21.85 9.13
N GLY A 428 -13.88 21.39 10.34
CA GLY A 428 -13.07 22.14 11.27
C GLY A 428 -11.84 22.67 10.54
N LYS A 429 -11.80 23.98 10.32
CA LYS A 429 -10.58 24.67 9.96
C LYS A 429 -9.58 24.31 11.04
N MET A 430 -8.42 23.80 10.64
CA MET A 430 -7.22 23.89 11.46
C MET A 430 -6.94 25.39 11.59
N ASP A 431 -7.49 26.01 12.65
CA ASP A 431 -7.08 27.35 13.03
C ASP A 431 -5.73 27.24 13.73
N GLU A 432 -4.70 27.75 13.07
CA GLU A 432 -3.51 28.26 13.74
C GLU A 432 -3.97 29.33 14.74
N HIS A 433 -3.81 29.07 16.03
CA HIS A 433 -3.74 30.11 17.05
C HIS A 433 -2.49 29.91 17.90
N SER A 434 -1.92 31.05 18.26
CA SER A 434 -0.51 31.32 18.51
C SER A 434 -0.07 31.17 19.98
N ASP A 435 -0.71 30.33 20.77
CA ASP A 435 -0.22 30.02 22.12
C ASP A 435 -0.40 28.53 22.42
N GLY A 436 0.71 27.81 22.51
CA GLY A 436 0.81 26.35 22.59
C GLY A 436 0.26 25.72 23.87
N LYS A 437 -1.06 25.79 24.10
CA LYS A 437 -1.75 25.01 25.13
C LYS A 437 -2.88 24.18 24.53
N ARG A 438 -2.71 22.85 24.56
CA ARG A 438 -3.77 21.87 24.27
C ARG A 438 -4.77 21.83 25.42
N ALA A 439 -6.03 22.13 25.15
CA ALA A 439 -7.14 21.71 26.02
C ALA A 439 -7.64 20.34 25.52
N ILE A 440 -7.56 19.35 26.42
CA ILE A 440 -8.01 17.98 26.24
C ILE A 440 -9.43 17.87 26.82
N VAL A 441 -10.36 17.26 26.09
CA VAL A 441 -11.65 16.82 26.64
C VAL A 441 -11.97 15.40 26.15
N GLY A 442 -11.68 14.40 27.02
CA GLY A 442 -12.23 13.03 27.11
C GLY A 442 -12.06 12.07 25.92
N LEU A 443 -11.87 10.75 26.06
CA LEU A 443 -11.92 9.83 27.20
C LEU A 443 -11.20 8.53 26.77
N ALA A 444 -9.87 8.46 26.94
CA ALA A 444 -9.09 7.22 27.02
C ALA A 444 -7.64 7.60 27.39
N GLY A 445 -7.15 7.00 28.47
CA GLY A 445 -6.02 7.46 29.26
C GLY A 445 -4.66 7.38 28.58
N ILE A 446 -3.83 8.34 28.99
CA ILE A 446 -2.40 8.47 28.77
C ILE A 446 -1.68 7.31 29.46
N TRP A 447 -0.79 6.63 28.74
CA TRP A 447 0.36 5.96 29.35
C TRP A 447 1.63 6.56 28.72
N SER A 448 2.26 7.46 29.47
CA SER A 448 3.66 7.81 29.33
C SER A 448 4.45 6.87 30.21
N VAL A 449 5.38 6.10 29.65
CA VAL A 449 6.48 5.50 30.42
C VAL A 449 7.76 5.68 29.61
N ASP A 450 8.74 6.17 30.36
CA ASP A 450 10.10 6.59 30.04
C ASP A 450 11.00 5.46 29.52
N ASP A 451 12.12 5.85 28.90
CA ASP A 451 13.20 4.98 28.42
C ASP A 451 13.82 4.13 29.56
N SER A 452 14.05 2.83 29.33
CA SER A 452 15.28 2.11 29.74
C SER A 452 15.20 0.59 29.45
N GLU A 453 16.25 0.12 28.75
CA GLU A 453 16.96 -1.16 28.88
C GLU A 453 16.28 -2.54 28.77
N GLY A 454 16.93 -3.40 27.97
CA GLY A 454 16.83 -4.88 27.98
C GLY A 454 15.91 -5.43 26.88
N GLY A 455 16.30 -6.30 25.95
CA GLY A 455 17.39 -7.26 25.91
C GLY A 455 16.81 -8.65 25.62
N ILE A 456 17.37 -9.33 24.58
CA ILE A 456 17.31 -10.79 24.33
C ILE A 456 15.96 -11.23 23.67
N CYS A 457 15.94 -11.85 22.48
CA CYS A 457 16.34 -13.25 22.26
C CYS A 457 16.99 -13.53 20.90
N HIS A 458 18.13 -14.22 21.03
CA HIS A 458 18.91 -14.91 20.02
C HIS A 458 18.62 -16.42 20.12
N TRP A 459 18.86 -17.18 19.04
CA TRP A 459 18.72 -18.65 18.83
C TRP A 459 17.35 -19.13 18.27
N TYR A 460 17.24 -20.08 17.32
CA TYR A 460 18.18 -21.03 16.70
C TYR A 460 17.72 -21.39 15.26
N ILE A 461 18.69 -21.81 14.44
CA ILE A 461 18.57 -22.48 13.13
C ILE A 461 18.24 -23.99 13.35
N LEU A 462 17.69 -24.64 12.31
CA LEU A 462 17.58 -26.09 12.05
C LEU A 462 16.32 -26.78 12.58
N TYR A 463 15.44 -27.20 11.66
CA TYR A 463 15.45 -28.57 11.13
C TYR A 463 14.60 -28.69 9.87
N ASN A 464 15.11 -29.49 8.93
CA ASN A 464 14.52 -29.88 7.66
C ASN A 464 14.23 -31.39 7.78
N GLN A 465 13.07 -31.89 7.35
CA GLN A 465 12.86 -33.26 6.83
C GLN A 465 11.41 -33.44 6.29
N GLN A 466 11.26 -33.29 4.97
CA GLN A 466 10.58 -34.14 3.95
C GLN A 466 9.53 -35.22 4.34
N PRO A 467 8.58 -35.63 3.44
CA PRO A 467 8.90 -36.26 2.14
C PRO A 467 8.04 -35.94 0.91
N HIS A 468 8.62 -36.35 -0.23
CA HIS A 468 8.20 -36.29 -1.62
C HIS A 468 6.83 -36.93 -1.94
N GLY A 469 6.19 -36.38 -2.98
CA GLY A 469 5.47 -37.17 -4.00
C GLY A 469 4.07 -36.68 -4.36
N ALA A 470 3.96 -35.87 -5.41
CA ALA A 470 2.89 -35.95 -6.41
C ALA A 470 3.19 -34.94 -7.54
N ASP A 471 3.23 -35.44 -8.78
CA ASP A 471 3.22 -34.66 -9.99
C ASP A 471 1.92 -33.85 -10.07
N THR A 472 2.01 -32.53 -9.91
CA THR A 472 1.02 -31.59 -10.43
C THR A 472 1.79 -30.45 -11.09
N ASP A 473 1.98 -30.56 -12.40
CA ASP A 473 2.11 -29.42 -13.29
C ASP A 473 0.99 -28.45 -12.93
N HIS A 474 1.30 -27.25 -12.40
CA HIS A 474 0.58 -25.97 -12.58
C HIS A 474 1.35 -24.86 -11.82
N CYS A 475 1.83 -23.87 -12.58
CA CYS A 475 1.93 -22.43 -12.27
C CYS A 475 2.35 -21.87 -10.87
N SER A 476 2.97 -22.60 -9.94
CA SER A 476 3.23 -22.04 -8.58
C SER A 476 4.51 -21.18 -8.43
N SER A 477 5.43 -21.20 -9.40
CA SER A 477 6.76 -20.54 -9.27
C SER A 477 6.89 -19.14 -9.89
N ALA A 478 6.02 -18.77 -10.84
CA ALA A 478 6.07 -17.48 -11.53
C ALA A 478 5.89 -16.26 -10.61
N PRO A 479 4.91 -16.26 -9.67
CA PRO A 479 4.66 -15.14 -8.78
C PRO A 479 5.85 -14.83 -7.87
N TYR A 480 6.48 -15.88 -7.33
CA TYR A 480 7.62 -15.77 -6.43
C TYR A 480 8.89 -15.27 -7.13
N LEU A 481 9.12 -15.65 -8.38
CA LEU A 481 10.24 -15.17 -9.19
C LEU A 481 10.08 -13.75 -9.67
N ALA A 482 8.87 -13.40 -10.11
CA ALA A 482 8.53 -12.02 -10.39
C ALA A 482 8.86 -11.20 -9.15
N PHE A 483 8.33 -11.57 -7.98
CA PHE A 483 8.55 -10.85 -6.74
C PHE A 483 10.03 -10.76 -6.29
N THR A 484 10.75 -11.88 -6.27
CA THR A 484 12.16 -11.92 -5.86
C THR A 484 13.05 -11.08 -6.78
N ARG A 485 12.81 -11.14 -8.09
CA ARG A 485 13.59 -10.38 -9.08
C ARG A 485 13.15 -8.91 -9.15
N LEU A 486 11.87 -8.62 -8.96
CA LEU A 486 11.26 -7.27 -8.83
C LEU A 486 11.83 -6.52 -7.64
N LEU A 487 11.99 -7.18 -6.49
CA LEU A 487 12.62 -6.60 -5.32
C LEU A 487 14.10 -6.29 -5.58
N LEU A 488 14.83 -7.20 -6.22
CA LEU A 488 16.23 -6.98 -6.58
C LEU A 488 16.39 -5.84 -7.61
N THR A 489 15.55 -5.74 -8.64
CA THR A 489 15.63 -4.69 -9.67
C THR A 489 15.06 -3.33 -9.21
N THR A 490 13.98 -3.32 -8.43
CA THR A 490 13.39 -2.07 -7.88
C THR A 490 14.31 -1.47 -6.82
N SER A 491 15.00 -2.30 -6.02
CA SER A 491 16.00 -1.82 -5.07
C SER A 491 17.15 -1.11 -5.80
N LEU A 492 17.66 -1.64 -6.92
CA LEU A 492 18.82 -1.06 -7.63
C LEU A 492 18.58 0.33 -8.22
N ALA A 493 17.35 0.63 -8.66
CA ALA A 493 17.00 1.94 -9.20
C ALA A 493 16.82 3.01 -8.11
N ASN A 494 16.35 2.63 -6.91
CA ASN A 494 16.04 3.57 -5.82
C ASN A 494 17.13 3.65 -4.73
N LEU A 495 18.20 2.84 -4.86
CA LEU A 495 19.26 2.64 -3.85
C LEU A 495 20.15 3.86 -3.61
N GLU A 496 20.32 4.77 -4.57
CA GLU A 496 21.16 5.96 -4.36
C GLU A 496 20.54 6.97 -3.39
N GLU A 497 19.22 6.91 -3.19
CA GLU A 497 18.48 7.90 -2.43
C GLU A 497 17.93 7.36 -1.11
N ALA A 498 17.40 6.13 -1.10
CA ALA A 498 16.98 5.45 0.13
C ALA A 498 18.17 5.25 1.09
N ALA A 499 19.36 4.90 0.58
CA ALA A 499 20.55 4.73 1.39
C ALA A 499 21.02 6.03 2.06
N ASN A 500 20.76 7.20 1.44
CA ASN A 500 21.09 8.51 2.02
C ASN A 500 20.10 8.92 3.12
N LEU A 501 18.84 8.50 3.06
CA LEU A 501 17.83 8.72 4.09
C LEU A 501 18.07 7.88 5.36
N LEU A 502 18.70 6.71 5.24
CA LEU A 502 19.05 5.84 6.38
C LEU A 502 20.14 6.44 7.29
N THR A 503 20.90 7.43 6.81
CA THR A 503 22.12 7.94 7.45
C THR A 503 21.95 9.12 8.40
N VAL A 504 20.80 9.79 8.42
CA VAL A 504 20.66 11.08 9.16
C VAL A 504 20.50 10.92 10.68
N HIS A 505 20.27 9.70 11.19
CA HIS A 505 20.08 9.46 12.63
C HIS A 505 21.20 8.66 13.33
N GLY A 506 22.36 8.48 12.68
CA GLY A 506 23.49 7.69 13.22
C GLY A 506 24.73 8.46 13.68
N HIS A 507 24.67 9.79 13.81
CA HIS A 507 25.81 10.58 14.27
C HIS A 507 25.49 11.35 15.56
N GLN A 508 25.57 10.63 16.68
CA GLN A 508 26.06 11.22 17.93
C GLN A 508 27.32 10.47 18.36
N SER A 509 28.42 11.23 18.33
CA SER A 509 29.72 11.05 18.98
C SER A 509 30.11 9.66 19.52
N SER A 510 31.07 9.03 18.86
CA SER A 510 32.11 8.26 19.54
C SER A 510 33.47 8.62 18.94
N GLN A 511 34.18 9.55 19.60
CA GLN A 511 35.61 9.76 19.32
C GLN A 511 36.40 8.57 19.91
N PRO A 512 37.41 8.05 19.20
CA PRO A 512 38.23 6.95 19.70
C PRO A 512 39.18 7.46 20.80
N ARG A 513 39.00 6.98 22.04
CA ARG A 513 39.97 7.16 23.13
C ARG A 513 41.21 6.32 22.82
N ALA A 514 42.31 7.01 22.53
CA ALA A 514 43.64 6.42 22.40
C ALA A 514 44.08 5.77 23.73
N SER A 515 44.52 4.53 23.62
CA SER A 515 45.19 3.76 24.65
C SER A 515 46.54 4.40 25.00
N ARG A 516 46.70 4.83 26.25
CA ARG A 516 48.00 5.16 26.85
C ARG A 516 48.17 4.43 28.16
N THR A 517 49.12 3.51 28.13
CA THR A 517 49.73 2.75 29.22
C THR A 517 50.23 3.68 30.33
N LEU A 518 49.83 3.42 31.57
CA LEU A 518 50.38 4.07 32.76
C LEU A 518 51.26 3.07 33.51
N ALA A 519 52.58 3.32 33.49
CA ALA A 519 53.55 2.71 34.38
C ALA A 519 54.47 3.80 34.94
N GLY A 520 54.34 4.04 36.25
CA GLY A 520 55.37 4.44 37.21
C GLY A 520 56.16 5.75 37.02
N SER A 521 55.97 6.70 37.95
CA SER A 521 57.08 7.32 38.71
C SER A 521 56.54 8.19 39.85
N ALA A 522 57.15 8.04 41.02
CA ALA A 522 56.79 8.55 42.35
C ALA A 522 56.86 10.09 42.53
N PRO A 523 56.26 10.61 43.63
CA PRO A 523 56.68 11.86 44.25
C PRO A 523 57.27 11.63 45.66
N ASP A 524 58.12 12.57 46.09
CA ASP A 524 58.73 12.69 47.42
C ASP A 524 58.61 14.19 47.85
N PRO A 525 58.86 14.60 49.10
CA PRO A 525 57.86 14.69 50.18
C PRO A 525 57.78 16.09 50.87
N ALA A 526 57.06 16.17 52.01
CA ALA A 526 56.90 17.26 53.01
C ALA A 526 55.73 18.23 52.75
N ASP A 527 54.82 18.60 53.68
CA ASP A 527 54.77 18.73 55.15
C ASP A 527 53.29 18.51 55.63
N VAL A 528 52.96 17.71 56.67
CA VAL A 528 52.76 18.08 58.10
C VAL A 528 51.67 19.18 58.30
N ALA A 529 50.55 19.09 59.05
CA ALA A 529 50.06 18.22 60.14
C ALA A 529 48.59 18.58 60.55
N VAL A 530 47.90 17.61 61.19
CA VAL A 530 46.96 17.74 62.37
C VAL A 530 45.58 18.39 62.13
N THR A 531 44.41 17.77 62.39
CA THR A 531 43.76 17.31 63.66
C THR A 531 42.68 16.22 63.39
N SER A 532 42.73 15.01 63.99
CA SER A 532 42.07 14.50 65.22
C SER A 532 40.55 14.22 65.19
N GLU A 533 40.22 12.92 65.22
CA GLU A 533 39.18 12.19 65.98
C GLU A 533 37.77 12.80 66.24
N ALA A 534 36.73 12.14 65.70
CA ALA A 534 35.66 11.44 66.43
C ALA A 534 34.76 10.67 65.45
#